data_AF-A0A178Z5A6-F1
#
_entry.id   AF-A0A178Z5A6-F1
#
_cell.length_a   1.000
_cell.length_b   1.000
_cell.length_c   1.000
_cell.angle_alpha   90.00
_cell.angle_beta   90.00
_cell.angle_gamma   90.00
#
_symmetry.space_group_name_H-M   'P 1'
#
loop_
_entity.id
_entity.type
_entity.pdbx_description
1 polymer ?
#
loop_
_entity_poly.entity_id
_entity_poly.type
_entity_poly.pdbx_seq_one_letter_code
_entity_poly.pdbx_strand_id
1 'polypeptide(L)'
;MEGVECLLIFIYGITNVFLEHVSGWGEAWTAQDLEHVAITLLFMGGGLCGMMVESRVLSTRQASEASLTLGESRTLIPGYSPNPVPAMIMFLLGTILSGHHQSTTESSMMHKWIGNFLAAASITRSLTYLVLYIAPARSLLPSRPPSELVTSFCLMSGGLMLMASNSDTVDAMIENDLNAMLVATVIMSITTVLMAWCCVLVAIQEWAQRREGVTKNRKDLD
;
A
#
# COMPACT_ATOMS: atom_id res chain seq x y z
N MET A 1 -9.22 1.08 8.92
CA MET A 1 -8.62 1.27 7.58
C MET A 1 -8.08 -0.04 7.03
N GLU A 2 -7.33 -0.81 7.83
CA GLU A 2 -6.80 -2.12 7.42
C GLU A 2 -7.82 -3.14 6.91
N GLY A 3 -9.04 -3.18 7.46
CA GLY A 3 -10.09 -4.07 6.93
C GLY A 3 -10.47 -3.77 5.48
N VAL A 4 -10.37 -2.50 5.04
CA VAL A 4 -10.56 -2.12 3.64
C VAL A 4 -9.36 -2.59 2.81
N GLU A 5 -8.14 -2.44 3.31
CA GLU A 5 -6.93 -2.95 2.63
C GLU A 5 -7.00 -4.46 2.45
N CYS A 6 -7.42 -5.21 3.48
CA CYS A 6 -7.61 -6.66 3.42
C CYS A 6 -8.69 -7.06 2.41
N LEU A 7 -9.81 -6.32 2.36
CA LEU A 7 -10.87 -6.54 1.39
C LEU A 7 -10.40 -6.28 -0.05
N LEU A 8 -9.61 -5.21 -0.26
CA LEU A 8 -9.04 -4.90 -1.57
C LEU A 8 -8.07 -5.98 -2.03
N ILE A 9 -7.18 -6.45 -1.15
CA ILE A 9 -6.27 -7.58 -1.43
C ILE A 9 -7.08 -8.84 -1.79
N PHE A 10 -8.15 -9.13 -1.06
CA PHE A 10 -9.01 -10.28 -1.31
C PHE A 10 -9.70 -10.20 -2.68
N ILE A 11 -10.36 -9.08 -2.98
CA ILE A 11 -11.06 -8.88 -4.26
C ILE A 11 -10.05 -8.93 -5.40
N TYR A 12 -8.89 -8.28 -5.26
CA TYR A 12 -7.83 -8.33 -6.27
C TYR A 12 -7.36 -9.77 -6.53
N GLY A 13 -7.18 -10.57 -5.49
CA GLY A 13 -6.82 -11.99 -5.64
C GLY A 13 -7.89 -12.78 -6.40
N ILE A 14 -9.17 -12.59 -6.07
CA ILE A 14 -10.29 -13.23 -6.78
C ILE A 14 -10.37 -12.81 -8.23
N THR A 15 -10.19 -11.53 -8.55
CA THR A 15 -10.30 -11.09 -9.94
C THR A 15 -9.13 -11.57 -10.78
N ASN A 16 -7.90 -11.49 -10.26
CA ASN A 16 -6.71 -11.77 -11.06
C ASN A 16 -6.45 -13.26 -11.30
N VAL A 17 -6.94 -14.16 -10.45
CA VAL A 17 -6.79 -15.61 -10.69
C VAL A 17 -7.38 -16.04 -12.03
N PHE A 18 -8.42 -15.35 -12.52
CA PHE A 18 -9.06 -15.63 -13.81
C PHE A 18 -8.45 -14.84 -14.98
N LEU A 19 -7.69 -13.79 -14.70
CA LEU A 19 -7.10 -12.91 -15.73
C LEU A 19 -5.69 -13.32 -16.11
N GLU A 20 -5.05 -14.18 -15.32
CA GLU A 20 -3.62 -14.45 -15.44
C GLU A 20 -3.19 -15.06 -16.77
N HIS A 21 -4.06 -15.86 -17.38
CA HIS A 21 -3.78 -16.51 -18.66
C HIS A 21 -4.40 -15.75 -19.86
N VAL A 22 -4.87 -14.50 -19.65
CA VAL A 22 -5.46 -13.71 -20.74
C VAL A 22 -4.42 -13.30 -21.79
N SER A 23 -3.17 -13.06 -21.39
CA SER A 23 -2.07 -12.73 -22.31
C SER A 23 -1.69 -13.89 -23.24
N GLY A 24 -1.94 -15.13 -22.82
CA GLY A 24 -1.68 -16.36 -23.56
C GLY A 24 -2.94 -17.11 -23.98
N TRP A 25 -4.06 -16.42 -24.21
CA TRP A 25 -5.35 -17.08 -24.44
C TRP A 25 -5.31 -18.05 -25.63
N GLY A 26 -5.53 -19.34 -25.35
CA GLY A 26 -5.53 -20.41 -26.36
C GLY A 26 -4.17 -21.10 -26.54
N GLU A 27 -3.13 -20.60 -25.87
CA GLU A 27 -1.79 -21.21 -25.82
C GLU A 27 -1.65 -22.15 -24.60
N ALA A 28 -0.53 -22.85 -24.52
CA ALA A 28 -0.22 -23.70 -23.38
C ALA A 28 0.14 -22.87 -22.14
N TRP A 29 -0.28 -23.34 -20.96
CA TRP A 29 0.09 -22.74 -19.68
C TRP A 29 1.60 -22.74 -19.47
N THR A 30 2.15 -21.58 -19.13
CA THR A 30 3.57 -21.42 -18.85
C THR A 30 3.87 -21.48 -17.35
N ALA A 31 5.14 -21.67 -16.98
CA ALA A 31 5.56 -21.60 -15.59
C ALA A 31 5.31 -20.22 -14.97
N GLN A 32 5.40 -19.15 -15.79
CA GLN A 32 5.12 -17.78 -15.37
C GLN A 32 3.64 -17.59 -15.02
N ASP A 33 2.73 -18.11 -15.85
CA ASP A 33 1.29 -18.07 -15.58
C ASP A 33 0.96 -18.75 -14.24
N LEU A 34 1.60 -19.90 -13.97
CA LEU A 34 1.41 -20.64 -12.73
C LEU A 34 1.98 -19.89 -11.51
N GLU A 35 3.12 -19.22 -11.66
CA GLU A 35 3.69 -18.39 -10.60
C GLU A 35 2.76 -17.23 -10.25
N HIS A 36 2.27 -16.52 -11.24
CA HIS A 36 1.34 -15.43 -11.01
C HIS A 36 0.00 -15.91 -10.42
N VAL A 37 -0.54 -17.05 -10.88
CA VAL A 37 -1.71 -17.68 -10.25
C VAL A 37 -1.43 -17.96 -8.77
N ALA A 38 -0.25 -18.48 -8.42
CA ALA A 38 0.12 -18.70 -7.01
C ALA A 38 0.14 -17.40 -6.20
N ILE A 39 0.61 -16.29 -6.77
CA ILE A 39 0.55 -14.95 -6.15
C ILE A 39 -0.90 -14.51 -5.93
N THR A 40 -1.80 -14.72 -6.89
CA THR A 40 -3.23 -14.35 -6.73
C THR A 40 -3.91 -15.17 -5.63
N LEU A 41 -3.55 -16.45 -5.47
CA LEU A 41 -4.01 -17.29 -4.37
C LEU A 41 -3.48 -16.82 -3.01
N LEU A 42 -2.22 -16.36 -2.95
CA LEU A 42 -1.66 -15.72 -1.76
C LEU A 42 -2.47 -14.49 -1.36
N PHE A 43 -2.91 -13.67 -2.33
CA PHE A 43 -3.71 -12.48 -2.04
C PHE A 43 -5.12 -12.86 -1.60
N MET A 44 -5.74 -13.85 -2.24
CA MET A 44 -7.05 -14.36 -1.82
C MET A 44 -7.00 -14.89 -0.37
N GLY A 45 -6.03 -15.75 -0.05
CA GLY A 45 -5.88 -16.29 1.31
C GLY A 45 -5.50 -15.23 2.34
N GLY A 46 -4.55 -14.37 2.00
CA GLY A 46 -4.08 -13.28 2.85
C GLY A 46 -5.17 -12.25 3.14
N GLY A 47 -5.88 -11.78 2.13
CA GLY A 47 -6.99 -10.83 2.29
C GLY A 47 -8.12 -11.41 3.14
N LEU A 48 -8.49 -12.68 2.93
CA LEU A 48 -9.49 -13.36 3.76
C LEU A 48 -9.02 -13.48 5.22
N CYS A 49 -7.78 -13.92 5.44
CA CYS A 49 -7.18 -14.00 6.78
C CYS A 49 -7.18 -12.62 7.48
N GLY A 50 -6.79 -11.57 6.76
CA GLY A 50 -6.78 -10.20 7.26
C GLY A 50 -8.18 -9.72 7.67
N MET A 51 -9.20 -9.98 6.85
CA MET A 51 -10.59 -9.68 7.19
C MET A 51 -11.08 -10.47 8.42
N MET A 52 -10.65 -11.73 8.58
CA MET A 52 -10.98 -12.54 9.76
C MET A 52 -10.32 -11.96 11.03
N VAL A 53 -9.09 -11.49 10.96
CA VAL A 53 -8.40 -10.81 12.08
C VAL A 53 -9.15 -9.55 12.51
N GLU A 54 -9.70 -8.79 11.56
CA GLU A 54 -10.54 -7.62 11.84
C GLU A 54 -11.95 -7.96 12.36
N SER A 55 -12.38 -9.22 12.24
CA SER A 55 -13.73 -9.62 12.64
C SER A 55 -13.91 -9.52 14.16
N ARG A 56 -15.08 -8.99 14.58
CA ARG A 56 -15.41 -8.73 15.99
C ARG A 56 -15.31 -9.96 16.89
N VAL A 57 -15.37 -11.18 16.34
CA VAL A 57 -15.30 -12.43 17.10
C VAL A 57 -13.90 -12.68 17.69
N LEU A 58 -12.84 -12.34 16.95
CA LEU A 58 -11.45 -12.43 17.43
C LEU A 58 -11.06 -11.21 18.28
N SER A 59 -11.55 -10.03 17.89
CA SER A 59 -11.35 -8.77 18.64
C SER A 59 -11.99 -8.80 20.05
N THR A 60 -13.17 -9.41 20.20
CA THR A 60 -13.86 -9.52 21.51
C THR A 60 -13.14 -10.51 22.45
N ARG A 61 -12.51 -11.56 21.92
CA ARG A 61 -11.72 -12.51 22.73
C ARG A 61 -10.41 -11.90 23.25
N GLN A 62 -9.67 -11.18 22.40
CA GLN A 62 -8.47 -10.45 22.84
C GLN A 62 -8.80 -9.32 23.82
N ALA A 63 -9.92 -8.61 23.60
CA ALA A 63 -10.38 -7.58 24.53
C ALA A 63 -10.76 -8.17 25.91
N SER A 64 -11.32 -9.38 25.95
CA SER A 64 -11.69 -10.07 27.20
C SER A 64 -10.48 -10.53 28.01
N GLU A 65 -9.37 -10.93 27.38
CA GLU A 65 -8.14 -11.33 28.06
C GLU A 65 -7.28 -10.12 28.51
N ALA A 66 -7.20 -9.07 27.67
CA ALA A 66 -6.45 -7.86 28.00
C ALA A 66 -7.12 -6.98 29.08
N SER A 67 -8.46 -7.00 29.17
CA SER A 67 -9.19 -6.24 30.19
C SER A 67 -8.99 -6.76 31.62
N LEU A 68 -8.46 -7.97 31.80
CA LEU A 68 -8.17 -8.54 33.11
C LEU A 68 -6.77 -8.17 33.64
N THR A 69 -5.90 -7.56 32.82
CA THR A 69 -4.50 -7.27 33.19
C THR A 69 -4.13 -5.78 33.15
N LEU A 70 -4.82 -4.94 32.38
CA LEU A 70 -4.58 -3.49 32.37
C LEU A 70 -5.89 -2.71 32.52
N GLY A 71 -6.22 -2.36 33.76
CA GLY A 71 -7.01 -1.17 34.00
C GLY A 71 -6.24 0.05 33.47
N GLU A 72 -6.92 0.90 32.70
CA GLU A 72 -6.48 2.22 32.22
C GLU A 72 -6.14 2.34 30.71
N SER A 73 -6.69 3.41 30.15
CA SER A 73 -6.57 3.89 28.76
C SER A 73 -7.38 3.14 27.69
N ARG A 74 -8.68 3.42 27.71
CA ARG A 74 -9.56 3.31 26.54
C ARG A 74 -8.96 4.18 25.42
N THR A 75 -8.19 3.57 24.52
CA THR A 75 -7.63 4.23 23.34
C THR A 75 -8.76 4.70 22.43
N LEU A 76 -9.11 5.98 22.53
CA LEU A 76 -10.05 6.66 21.64
C LEU A 76 -9.37 6.96 20.29
N ILE A 77 -9.05 5.92 19.54
CA ILE A 77 -8.72 6.05 18.11
C ILE A 77 -9.87 5.40 17.33
N PRO A 78 -10.91 6.16 16.94
CA PRO A 78 -11.94 5.61 16.07
C PRO A 78 -11.33 5.19 14.73
N GLY A 79 -11.36 3.88 14.41
CA GLY A 79 -11.09 3.38 13.05
C GLY A 79 -9.66 2.90 12.73
N TYR A 80 -8.75 2.87 13.69
CA TYR A 80 -7.40 2.32 13.52
C TYR A 80 -7.27 0.94 14.19
N SER A 81 -6.89 -0.07 13.42
CA SER A 81 -6.60 -1.44 13.87
C SER A 81 -5.20 -1.79 13.36
N PRO A 82 -4.24 -2.25 14.17
CA PRO A 82 -2.89 -2.58 13.70
C PRO A 82 -2.88 -4.00 13.11
N ASN A 83 -3.58 -4.21 12.00
CA ASN A 83 -3.55 -5.50 11.31
C ASN A 83 -2.21 -5.67 10.59
N PRO A 84 -1.39 -6.68 10.92
CA PRO A 84 -0.11 -6.88 10.25
C PRO A 84 -0.26 -7.54 8.87
N VAL A 85 -1.44 -8.10 8.54
CA VAL A 85 -1.63 -8.92 7.34
C VAL A 85 -1.39 -8.13 6.05
N PRO A 86 -1.93 -6.92 5.84
CA PRO A 86 -1.61 -6.12 4.65
C PRO A 86 -0.10 -5.85 4.49
N ALA A 87 0.57 -5.44 5.58
CA ALA A 87 2.02 -5.19 5.56
C ALA A 87 2.81 -6.46 5.23
N MET A 88 2.41 -7.61 5.80
CA MET A 88 3.02 -8.91 5.51
C MET A 88 2.87 -9.30 4.04
N ILE A 89 1.67 -9.18 3.46
CA ILE A 89 1.42 -9.51 2.05
C ILE A 89 2.24 -8.59 1.13
N MET A 90 2.32 -7.29 1.42
CA MET A 90 3.16 -6.36 0.68
C MET A 90 4.65 -6.73 0.74
N PHE A 91 5.15 -7.15 1.90
CA PHE A 91 6.53 -7.61 2.04
C PHE A 91 6.80 -8.87 1.21
N LEU A 92 5.94 -9.89 1.35
CA LEU A 92 6.07 -11.14 0.59
C LEU A 92 6.04 -10.90 -0.91
N LEU A 93 5.05 -10.13 -1.39
CA LEU A 93 4.97 -9.73 -2.78
C LEU A 93 6.23 -9.00 -3.24
N GLY A 94 6.73 -8.07 -2.43
CA GLY A 94 7.98 -7.35 -2.70
C GLY A 94 9.17 -8.29 -2.90
N THR A 95 9.30 -9.31 -2.04
CA THR A 95 10.37 -10.30 -2.16
C THR A 95 10.23 -11.21 -3.37
N ILE A 96 9.01 -11.68 -3.68
CA ILE A 96 8.72 -12.53 -4.84
C ILE A 96 9.05 -11.77 -6.12
N LEU A 97 8.51 -10.55 -6.27
CA LEU A 97 8.69 -9.74 -7.47
C LEU A 97 10.15 -9.32 -7.67
N SER A 98 10.92 -9.15 -6.59
CA SER A 98 12.35 -8.85 -6.67
C SER A 98 13.22 -10.01 -7.15
N GLY A 99 12.76 -11.24 -6.95
CA GLY A 99 13.41 -12.46 -7.43
C GLY A 99 12.85 -12.97 -8.76
N HIS A 100 11.79 -12.35 -9.27
CA HIS A 100 11.09 -12.81 -10.47
C HIS A 100 11.88 -12.49 -11.74
N HIS A 101 12.25 -13.52 -12.50
CA HIS A 101 12.97 -13.39 -13.76
C HIS A 101 11.98 -13.20 -14.91
N GLN A 102 12.20 -12.14 -15.69
CA GLN A 102 11.42 -11.82 -16.89
C GLN A 102 12.18 -12.21 -18.15
N SER A 103 11.50 -12.15 -19.31
CA SER A 103 12.07 -12.48 -20.62
C SER A 103 13.29 -11.62 -21.00
N THR A 104 13.31 -10.36 -20.54
CA THR A 104 14.42 -9.42 -20.77
C THR A 104 15.06 -9.00 -19.45
N THR A 105 16.35 -8.63 -19.52
CA THR A 105 17.12 -8.13 -18.36
C THR A 105 16.48 -6.85 -17.83
N GLU A 106 16.02 -6.00 -18.73
CA GLU A 106 15.41 -4.71 -18.46
C GLU A 106 14.07 -4.89 -17.75
N SER A 107 13.20 -5.80 -18.24
CA SER A 107 11.93 -6.12 -17.56
C SER A 107 12.17 -6.68 -16.16
N SER A 108 13.16 -7.57 -16.01
CA SER A 108 13.53 -8.16 -14.71
C SER A 108 13.98 -7.07 -13.73
N MET A 109 14.77 -6.11 -14.21
CA MET A 109 15.23 -4.97 -13.40
C MET A 109 14.08 -4.03 -13.01
N MET A 110 13.10 -3.80 -13.89
CA MET A 110 11.91 -3.03 -13.54
C MET A 110 11.08 -3.75 -12.46
N HIS A 111 10.85 -5.05 -12.59
CA HIS A 111 10.17 -5.87 -11.58
C HIS A 111 10.88 -5.82 -10.23
N LYS A 112 12.22 -5.86 -10.24
CA LYS A 112 13.03 -5.67 -9.04
C LYS A 112 12.82 -4.31 -8.36
N TRP A 113 12.69 -3.23 -9.12
CA TRP A 113 12.38 -1.92 -8.55
C TRP A 113 11.00 -1.89 -7.89
N ILE A 114 9.98 -2.47 -8.52
CA ILE A 114 8.63 -2.59 -7.92
C ILE A 114 8.72 -3.37 -6.60
N GLY A 115 9.41 -4.52 -6.62
CA GLY A 115 9.56 -5.37 -5.44
C GLY A 115 10.25 -4.65 -4.28
N ASN A 116 11.33 -3.92 -4.56
CA ASN A 116 12.02 -3.08 -3.58
C ASN A 116 11.12 -2.01 -2.97
N PHE A 117 10.28 -1.33 -3.77
CA PHE A 117 9.35 -0.32 -3.26
C PHE A 117 8.28 -0.94 -2.36
N LEU A 118 7.71 -2.09 -2.73
CA LEU A 118 6.72 -2.79 -1.89
C LEU A 118 7.33 -3.28 -0.57
N ALA A 119 8.54 -3.83 -0.62
CA ALA A 119 9.28 -4.21 0.58
C ALA A 119 9.59 -3.00 1.47
N ALA A 120 10.06 -1.89 0.91
CA ALA A 120 10.29 -0.66 1.67
C ALA A 120 8.99 -0.11 2.29
N ALA A 121 7.88 -0.09 1.53
CA ALA A 121 6.58 0.34 2.01
C ALA A 121 6.08 -0.50 3.20
N SER A 122 6.22 -1.83 3.14
CA SER A 122 5.82 -2.71 4.24
C SER A 122 6.66 -2.50 5.50
N ILE A 123 7.96 -2.24 5.36
CA ILE A 123 8.86 -1.93 6.48
C ILE A 123 8.46 -0.60 7.12
N THR A 124 8.25 0.46 6.32
CA THR A 124 7.89 1.78 6.85
C THR A 124 6.48 1.81 7.43
N ARG A 125 5.54 1.02 6.89
CA ARG A 125 4.21 0.79 7.48
C ARG A 125 4.32 0.07 8.82
N SER A 126 5.15 -0.97 8.91
CA SER A 126 5.41 -1.67 10.17
C SER A 126 6.04 -0.74 11.22
N LEU A 127 6.90 0.19 10.80
CA LEU A 127 7.43 1.24 11.66
C LEU A 127 6.31 2.18 12.17
N THR A 128 5.34 2.55 11.34
CA THR A 128 4.15 3.29 11.80
C THR A 128 3.43 2.53 12.90
N TYR A 129 3.23 1.22 12.73
CA TYR A 129 2.53 0.40 13.72
C TYR A 129 3.29 0.38 15.04
N LEU A 130 4.62 0.24 14.99
CA LEU A 130 5.49 0.31 16.17
C LEU A 130 5.43 1.68 16.87
N VAL A 131 5.50 2.78 16.11
CA VAL A 131 5.43 4.13 16.67
C VAL A 131 4.09 4.38 17.35
N LEU A 132 2.99 3.99 16.72
CA LEU A 132 1.65 4.15 17.28
C LEU A 132 1.39 3.20 18.46
N TYR A 133 2.08 2.07 18.53
CA TYR A 133 2.07 1.18 19.69
C TYR A 133 2.81 1.79 20.89
N ILE A 134 3.99 2.37 20.67
CA ILE A 134 4.81 3.00 21.73
C ILE A 134 4.21 4.34 22.19
N ALA A 135 3.74 5.16 21.24
CA ALA A 135 3.19 6.49 21.49
C ALA A 135 1.80 6.63 20.85
N PRO A 136 0.74 6.14 21.53
CA PRO A 136 -0.63 6.21 21.01
C PRO A 136 -1.08 7.65 20.72
N ALA A 137 -1.88 7.80 19.68
CA ALA A 137 -2.48 9.08 19.30
C ALA A 137 -3.31 9.66 20.46
N ARG A 138 -3.02 10.91 20.84
CA ARG A 138 -3.72 11.61 21.94
C ARG A 138 -4.86 12.51 21.49
N SER A 139 -5.04 12.67 20.17
CA SER A 139 -6.06 13.54 19.58
C SER A 139 -7.01 12.77 18.67
N LEU A 140 -8.25 13.27 18.54
CA LEU A 140 -9.22 12.79 17.54
C LEU A 140 -8.84 13.17 16.11
N LEU A 141 -7.85 14.06 15.93
CA LEU A 141 -7.29 14.38 14.62
C LEU A 141 -6.40 13.22 14.13
N PRO A 142 -6.39 12.94 12.80
CA PRO A 142 -5.53 11.92 12.23
C PRO A 142 -4.06 12.15 12.62
N SER A 143 -3.44 11.16 13.26
CA SER A 143 -1.99 11.20 13.50
C SER A 143 -1.26 11.04 12.19
N ARG A 144 -0.23 11.87 11.97
CA ARG A 144 0.58 11.89 10.75
C ARG A 144 2.02 11.48 11.07
N PRO A 145 2.29 10.22 11.45
CA PRO A 145 3.66 9.78 11.72
C PRO A 145 4.49 9.90 10.44
N PRO A 146 5.75 10.37 10.52
CA PRO A 146 6.58 10.65 9.34
C PRO A 146 6.84 9.39 8.49
N SER A 147 6.76 8.20 9.08
CA SER A 147 6.86 6.92 8.38
C SER A 147 5.77 6.73 7.31
N GLU A 148 4.56 7.26 7.50
CA GLU A 148 3.48 7.16 6.50
C GLU A 148 3.76 7.96 5.23
N LEU A 149 4.52 9.05 5.33
CA LEU A 149 4.95 9.81 4.14
C LEU A 149 5.87 8.94 3.27
N VAL A 150 6.80 8.21 3.90
CA VAL A 150 7.71 7.31 3.20
C VAL A 150 6.95 6.11 2.62
N THR A 151 6.04 5.51 3.38
CA THR A 151 5.15 4.44 2.89
C THR A 151 4.38 4.89 1.65
N SER A 152 3.83 6.10 1.67
CA SER A 152 3.08 6.68 0.53
C SER A 152 3.97 6.86 -0.69
N PHE A 153 5.19 7.38 -0.52
CA PHE A 153 6.17 7.51 -1.61
C PHE A 153 6.51 6.16 -2.24
N CYS A 154 6.77 5.14 -1.42
CA CYS A 154 7.09 3.81 -1.87
C CYS A 154 5.91 3.16 -2.62
N LEU A 155 4.68 3.24 -2.09
CA LEU A 155 3.50 2.67 -2.75
C LEU A 155 3.17 3.38 -4.07
N MET A 156 3.28 4.71 -4.12
CA MET A 156 3.06 5.47 -5.35
C MET A 156 4.12 5.13 -6.41
N SER A 157 5.41 5.09 -6.02
CA SER A 157 6.49 4.75 -6.94
C SER A 157 6.38 3.30 -7.43
N GLY A 158 6.05 2.36 -6.54
CA GLY A 158 5.81 0.96 -6.90
C GLY A 158 4.63 0.80 -7.85
N GLY A 159 3.51 1.49 -7.60
CA GLY A 159 2.32 1.45 -8.46
C GLY A 159 2.57 2.04 -9.86
N LEU A 160 3.22 3.20 -9.94
CA LEU A 160 3.59 3.80 -11.23
C LEU A 160 4.60 2.94 -11.99
N MET A 161 5.57 2.36 -11.29
CA MET A 161 6.53 1.43 -11.89
C MET A 161 5.85 0.17 -12.43
N LEU A 162 4.88 -0.40 -11.70
CA LEU A 162 4.10 -1.55 -12.15
C LEU A 162 3.32 -1.25 -13.44
N MET A 163 2.74 -0.06 -13.54
CA MET A 163 2.06 0.36 -14.77
C MET A 163 3.04 0.54 -15.93
N ALA A 164 4.25 1.05 -15.66
CA ALA A 164 5.28 1.26 -16.66
C ALA A 164 6.00 -0.04 -17.08
N SER A 165 5.91 -1.14 -16.32
CA SER A 165 6.60 -2.40 -16.61
C SER A 165 5.81 -3.35 -17.51
N ASN A 166 4.88 -2.84 -18.32
CA ASN A 166 4.19 -3.63 -19.35
C ASN A 166 5.13 -3.92 -20.54
N SER A 167 4.84 -4.98 -21.29
CA SER A 167 5.66 -5.44 -22.43
C SER A 167 5.94 -4.32 -23.42
N ASP A 168 4.91 -3.58 -23.84
CA ASP A 168 5.02 -2.57 -24.89
C ASP A 168 5.94 -1.42 -24.47
N THR A 169 5.90 -1.04 -23.19
CA THR A 169 6.77 0.00 -22.63
C THR A 169 8.21 -0.49 -22.49
N VAL A 170 8.40 -1.75 -22.09
CA VAL A 170 9.75 -2.35 -22.02
C VAL A 170 10.35 -2.49 -23.41
N ASP A 171 9.58 -2.93 -24.40
CA ASP A 171 10.05 -3.08 -25.78
C ASP A 171 10.46 -1.72 -26.36
N ALA A 172 9.62 -0.68 -26.19
CA ALA A 172 9.97 0.68 -26.59
C ALA A 172 11.22 1.22 -25.87
N MET A 173 11.41 0.85 -24.59
CA MET A 173 12.61 1.22 -23.83
C MET A 173 13.86 0.57 -24.44
N ILE A 174 13.80 -0.72 -24.77
CA ILE A 174 14.90 -1.47 -25.39
C ILE A 174 15.21 -0.93 -26.79
N GLU A 175 14.20 -0.67 -27.61
CA GLU A 175 14.36 -0.12 -28.97
C GLU A 175 15.04 1.25 -29.00
N ASN A 176 14.91 2.03 -27.91
CA ASN A 176 15.52 3.36 -27.78
C ASN A 176 16.81 3.35 -26.93
N ASP A 177 17.41 2.18 -26.67
CA ASP A 177 18.63 2.01 -25.85
C ASP A 177 18.52 2.62 -24.44
N LEU A 178 17.31 2.63 -23.88
CA LEU A 178 17.04 3.12 -22.53
C LEU A 178 17.14 1.98 -21.52
N ASN A 179 17.56 2.31 -20.29
CA ASN A 179 17.69 1.32 -19.22
C ASN A 179 16.63 1.48 -18.14
N ALA A 180 16.35 0.39 -17.41
CA ALA A 180 15.37 0.36 -16.33
C ALA A 180 15.66 1.39 -15.21
N MET A 181 16.94 1.73 -15.00
CA MET A 181 17.35 2.70 -13.97
C MET A 181 16.92 4.12 -14.31
N LEU A 182 16.96 4.51 -15.59
CA LEU A 182 16.44 5.79 -16.05
C LEU A 182 14.94 5.88 -15.80
N VAL A 183 14.19 4.85 -16.21
CA VAL A 183 12.73 4.80 -16.00
C VAL A 183 12.39 4.86 -14.51
N ALA A 184 13.13 4.13 -13.66
CA ALA A 184 12.96 4.20 -12.22
C ALA A 184 13.18 5.60 -11.65
N THR A 185 14.22 6.29 -12.12
CA THR A 185 14.54 7.64 -11.66
C THR A 185 13.48 8.65 -12.10
N VAL A 186 12.98 8.52 -13.33
CA VAL A 186 11.88 9.36 -13.85
C VAL A 186 10.60 9.13 -13.04
N ILE A 187 10.24 7.88 -12.77
CA ILE A 187 9.05 7.54 -11.99
C ILE A 187 9.13 8.07 -10.56
N MET A 188 10.27 7.89 -9.88
CA MET A 188 10.47 8.46 -8.54
C MET A 188 10.35 9.99 -8.57
N SER A 189 10.91 10.64 -9.58
CA SER A 189 10.82 12.09 -9.75
C SER A 189 9.36 12.54 -9.93
N ILE A 190 8.60 11.88 -10.80
CA ILE A 190 7.17 12.12 -10.99
C ILE A 190 6.41 11.91 -9.67
N THR A 191 6.69 10.83 -8.94
CA THR A 191 6.07 10.57 -7.62
C THR A 191 6.30 11.74 -6.66
N THR A 192 7.53 12.26 -6.56
CA THR A 192 7.81 13.40 -5.64
C THR A 192 7.03 14.65 -6.03
N VAL A 193 6.89 14.95 -7.32
CA VAL A 193 6.11 16.08 -7.82
C VAL A 193 4.63 15.90 -7.51
N LEU A 194 4.08 14.70 -7.74
CA LEU A 194 2.69 14.39 -7.43
C LEU A 194 2.40 14.47 -5.92
N MET A 195 3.30 13.97 -5.08
CA MET A 195 3.17 14.11 -3.63
C MET A 195 3.22 15.58 -3.19
N ALA A 196 4.15 16.37 -3.74
CA ALA A 196 4.21 17.80 -3.47
C ALA A 196 2.91 18.52 -3.87
N TRP A 197 2.34 18.14 -5.02
CA TRP A 197 1.04 18.63 -5.47
C TRP A 197 -0.09 18.28 -4.49
N CYS A 198 -0.17 17.03 -4.01
CA CYS A 198 -1.13 16.64 -2.98
C CYS A 198 -0.97 17.46 -1.70
N CYS A 199 0.27 17.72 -1.26
CA CYS A 199 0.53 18.58 -0.10
C CYS A 199 0.04 20.01 -0.31
N VAL A 200 0.21 20.57 -1.51
CA VAL A 200 -0.33 21.90 -1.86
C VAL A 200 -1.85 21.91 -1.77
N LEU A 201 -2.53 20.89 -2.31
CA LEU A 201 -3.99 20.80 -2.25
C LEU A 201 -4.51 20.72 -0.80
N VAL A 202 -3.87 19.91 0.05
CA VAL A 202 -4.21 19.83 1.47
C VAL A 202 -3.96 21.16 2.17
N ALA A 203 -2.86 21.86 1.84
CA ALA A 203 -2.57 23.18 2.40
C ALA A 203 -3.61 24.24 2.00
N ILE A 204 -4.08 24.21 0.75
CA ILE A 204 -5.16 25.09 0.27
C ILE A 204 -6.46 24.79 1.01
N GLN A 205 -6.80 23.51 1.19
CA GLN A 205 -7.98 23.09 1.95
C GLN A 205 -7.91 23.58 3.41
N GLU A 206 -6.79 23.36 4.09
CA GLU A 206 -6.60 23.82 5.47
C GLU A 206 -6.66 25.36 5.56
N TRP A 207 -6.11 26.07 4.58
CA TRP A 207 -6.20 27.53 4.50
C TRP A 207 -7.64 28.03 4.32
N ALA A 208 -8.42 27.41 3.44
CA ALA A 208 -9.81 27.75 3.19
C ALA A 208 -10.68 27.52 4.45
N GLN A 209 -10.54 26.36 5.10
CA GLN A 209 -11.27 26.02 6.33
C GLN A 209 -10.97 27.01 7.47
N ARG A 210 -9.70 27.44 7.61
CA ARG A 210 -9.32 28.48 8.60
C ARG A 210 -10.01 29.81 8.32
N ARG A 211 -10.12 30.22 7.06
CA ARG A 211 -10.82 31.48 6.69
C ARG A 211 -12.31 31.41 6.95
N GLU A 212 -12.96 30.29 6.65
CA GLU A 212 -14.39 30.10 6.92
C GLU A 212 -14.70 30.04 8.41
N GLY A 213 -13.88 29.34 9.21
CA GLY A 213 -14.02 29.29 10.66
C GLY A 213 -13.90 30.67 11.33
N VAL A 214 -12.95 31.50 10.86
CA VAL A 214 -12.81 32.90 11.31
C VAL A 214 -14.05 33.73 10.92
N THR A 215 -14.62 33.50 9.75
CA THR A 215 -15.81 34.24 9.27
C THR A 215 -17.06 33.85 10.06
N LYS A 216 -17.20 32.58 10.44
CA LYS A 216 -18.34 32.08 11.23
C LYS A 216 -18.32 32.61 12.67
N ASN A 217 -17.17 32.54 13.34
CA ASN A 217 -17.01 33.12 14.68
C ASN A 217 -17.28 34.63 14.72
N ARG A 218 -17.02 35.37 13.64
CA ARG A 218 -17.35 36.81 13.57
C ARG A 218 -18.85 37.08 13.48
N LYS A 219 -19.61 36.21 12.81
CA LYS A 219 -21.07 36.33 12.71
C LYS A 219 -21.79 35.94 14.00
N ASP A 220 -21.19 35.09 14.83
CA ASP A 220 -21.77 34.67 16.11
C ASP A 220 -21.50 35.70 17.24
N LEU A 221 -20.74 36.76 16.95
CA LEU A 221 -20.39 37.86 17.88
C LEU A 221 -21.15 39.17 17.59
N ASP A 222 -21.89 39.24 16.47
CA ASP A 222 -22.73 40.38 16.05
C ASP A 222 -24.23 40.04 16.25
#